data_AF-A0A3N5I215-F1
#
_entry.id   AF-A0A3N5I215-F1
#
_cell.length_a   1.000
_cell.length_b   1.000
_cell.length_c   1.000
_cell.angle_alpha   90.00
_cell.angle_beta   90.00
_cell.angle_gamma   90.00
#
_symmetry.space_group_name_H-M   'P 1'
#
loop_
_entity.id
_entity.type
_entity.pdbx_description
1 polymer ?
#
loop_
_entity_poly.entity_id
_entity_poly.type
_entity_poly.pdbx_seq_one_letter_code
_entity_poly.pdbx_strand_id
1 'polypeptide(L)'
;MLYNWLYPFHTEYSFLNVFRYLSFRIIYGAVTAFLIAFVLAPWVIKKLQEIKLGQQIRADGPQRHLAKSGTPTMGGMLILFAVVLSTLLWADIARPYVWLVLLAMLGFGAIG
;
A
#
# COMPACT_ATOMS: atom_id res chain seq x y z
N MET A 1 2.22 -14.93 5.26
CA MET A 1 1.28 -16.00 4.84
C MET A 1 1.84 -16.86 3.70
N LEU A 2 2.50 -16.27 2.69
CA LEU A 2 3.19 -17.02 1.63
C LEU A 2 4.29 -17.95 2.16
N TYR A 3 5.12 -17.49 3.10
CA TYR A 3 6.17 -18.33 3.70
C TYR A 3 5.62 -19.64 4.28
N ASN A 4 4.49 -19.62 4.99
CA ASN A 4 3.93 -20.84 5.59
C ASN A 4 3.48 -21.86 4.54
N TRP A 5 3.12 -21.40 3.34
CA TRP A 5 2.70 -22.25 2.22
C TRP A 5 3.87 -22.68 1.33
N LEU A 6 4.88 -21.83 1.13
CA LEU A 6 6.05 -22.13 0.27
C LEU A 6 7.20 -22.82 1.02
N TYR A 7 7.36 -22.58 2.32
CA TYR A 7 8.44 -23.18 3.11
C TYR A 7 8.39 -24.71 3.16
N PRO A 8 7.24 -25.40 3.22
CA PRO A 8 7.20 -26.86 3.19
C PRO A 8 7.86 -27.47 1.93
N PHE A 9 7.90 -26.75 0.81
CA PHE A 9 8.54 -27.19 -0.43
C PHE A 9 10.06 -26.92 -0.49
N HIS A 10 10.65 -26.37 0.58
CA HIS A 10 12.10 -26.11 0.62
C HIS A 10 12.96 -27.38 0.50
N THR A 11 12.39 -28.55 0.81
CA THR A 11 13.06 -29.85 0.66
C THR A 11 13.22 -30.27 -0.79
N GLU A 12 12.34 -29.82 -1.69
CA GLU A 12 12.44 -30.08 -3.13
C GLU A 12 13.10 -28.92 -3.89
N TYR A 13 12.93 -27.68 -3.41
CA TYR A 13 13.48 -26.48 -4.03
C TYR A 13 14.29 -25.65 -3.03
N SER A 14 15.61 -25.86 -3.04
CA SER A 14 16.56 -25.21 -2.12
C SER A 14 16.46 -23.67 -2.10
N PHE A 15 16.08 -23.05 -3.23
CA PHE A 15 15.91 -21.59 -3.34
C PHE A 15 14.77 -21.04 -2.47
N LEU A 16 13.78 -21.86 -2.09
CA LEU A 16 12.66 -21.44 -1.24
C LEU A 16 13.06 -21.20 0.23
N ASN A 17 14.26 -21.64 0.64
CA ASN A 17 14.78 -21.39 1.99
C ASN A 17 15.03 -19.89 2.25
N VAL A 18 15.16 -19.07 1.19
CA VAL A 18 15.40 -17.63 1.29
C VAL A 18 14.23 -16.91 1.99
N PHE A 19 13.01 -17.44 1.88
CA PHE A 19 11.82 -16.88 2.56
C PHE A 19 11.85 -17.03 4.09
N ARG A 20 12.76 -17.85 4.64
CA ARG A 20 12.98 -17.98 6.10
C ARG A 20 13.59 -16.72 6.70
N TYR A 21 14.37 -15.97 5.92
CA TYR A 21 15.09 -14.80 6.42
C TYR A 21 14.16 -13.59 6.56
N LEU A 22 14.16 -13.01 7.76
CA LEU A 22 13.36 -11.82 8.06
C LEU A 22 13.72 -10.65 7.14
N SER A 23 15.02 -10.42 6.90
CA SER A 23 15.51 -9.35 6.02
C SER A 23 14.94 -9.46 4.61
N PHE A 24 14.86 -10.69 4.07
CA PHE A 24 14.29 -10.93 2.76
C PHE A 24 12.80 -10.59 2.70
N ARG A 25 12.04 -11.02 3.72
CA ARG A 25 10.61 -10.73 3.83
C ARG A 25 10.33 -9.22 3.96
N ILE A 26 11.18 -8.48 4.68
CA ILE A 26 11.07 -7.02 4.81
C ILE A 26 11.30 -6.34 3.45
N ILE A 27 12.39 -6.68 2.77
CA ILE A 27 12.73 -6.09 1.46
C ILE A 27 11.63 -6.38 0.44
N TYR A 28 11.22 -7.64 0.33
CA TYR A 28 10.16 -8.02 -0.60
C TYR A 28 8.82 -7.37 -0.24
N GLY A 29 8.49 -7.23 1.04
CA GLY A 29 7.31 -6.48 1.48
C GLY A 29 7.34 -5.01 1.05
N ALA A 30 8.48 -4.34 1.16
CA ALA A 30 8.62 -2.97 0.67
C ALA A 30 8.49 -2.91 -0.87
N VAL A 31 9.16 -3.81 -1.59
CA VAL A 31 9.13 -3.87 -3.05
C VAL A 31 7.73 -4.17 -3.56
N THR A 32 7.01 -5.13 -2.98
CA THR A 32 5.65 -5.45 -3.43
C THR A 32 4.68 -4.31 -3.13
N ALA A 33 4.79 -3.64 -1.99
CA ALA A 33 3.98 -2.46 -1.70
C ALA A 33 4.24 -1.34 -2.72
N PHE A 34 5.51 -1.07 -3.03
CA PHE A 34 5.90 -0.11 -4.05
C PHE A 34 5.34 -0.47 -5.43
N LEU A 35 5.49 -1.72 -5.87
CA LEU A 35 5.01 -2.17 -7.17
C LEU A 35 3.48 -2.08 -7.28
N ILE A 36 2.75 -2.48 -6.24
CA ILE A 36 1.28 -2.35 -6.20
C ILE A 36 0.89 -0.88 -6.33
N ALA A 37 1.50 0.00 -5.53
CA ALA A 37 1.21 1.43 -5.58
C ALA A 37 1.57 2.03 -6.95
N PHE A 38 2.74 1.70 -7.50
CA PHE A 38 3.23 2.22 -8.78
C PHE A 38 2.35 1.82 -9.96
N VAL A 39 1.97 0.53 -10.02
CA VAL A 39 1.14 0.01 -11.12
C VAL A 39 -0.29 0.53 -11.03
N LEU A 40 -0.86 0.62 -9.82
CA LEU A 40 -2.25 1.06 -9.64
C LEU A 40 -2.39 2.59 -9.61
N ALA A 41 -1.33 3.35 -9.37
CA ALA A 41 -1.36 4.81 -9.25
C ALA A 41 -2.05 5.50 -10.44
N PRO A 42 -1.70 5.24 -11.73
CA PRO A 42 -2.31 5.94 -12.85
C PRO A 42 -3.83 5.70 -12.95
N TRP A 43 -4.27 4.48 -12.63
CA TRP A 43 -5.68 4.11 -12.66
C TRP A 43 -6.45 4.77 -11.50
N VAL A 44 -5.90 4.72 -10.28
CA VAL A 44 -6.52 5.35 -9.11
C VAL A 44 -6.57 6.87 -9.26
N ILE A 45 -5.51 7.50 -9.76
CA ILE A 45 -5.49 8.95 -9.99
C ILE A 45 -6.60 9.36 -10.96
N LYS A 46 -6.76 8.66 -12.09
CA LYS A 46 -7.84 8.94 -13.05
C LYS A 46 -9.22 8.76 -12.40
N LYS A 47 -9.43 7.68 -11.65
CA LYS A 47 -10.69 7.44 -10.94
C LYS A 47 -11.01 8.52 -9.92
N LEU A 48 -10.02 8.96 -9.14
CA LEU A 48 -10.22 10.02 -8.15
C LEU A 48 -10.51 11.38 -8.81
N GLN A 49 -9.93 11.66 -9.98
CA GLN A 49 -10.26 12.85 -10.77
C GLN A 49 -11.69 12.79 -11.34
N GLU A 50 -12.14 11.62 -11.81
CA GLU A 50 -13.51 11.41 -12.31
C GLU A 50 -14.57 11.64 -11.22
N ILE A 51 -14.32 11.22 -9.99
CA ILE A 51 -15.26 11.35 -8.87
C ILE A 51 -15.34 12.82 -8.36
N LYS A 52 -14.63 13.77 -9.00
CA LYS A 52 -14.60 15.20 -8.65
C LYS A 52 -14.26 15.48 -7.18
N LEU A 53 -13.48 14.60 -6.55
CA LEU A 53 -12.78 14.85 -5.29
C LEU A 53 -11.49 15.67 -5.52
N GLY A 54 -11.54 16.56 -6.51
CA GLY A 54 -10.54 17.60 -6.72
C GLY A 54 -10.98 18.83 -5.95
N GLN A 55 -10.06 19.46 -5.23
CA GLN A 55 -10.34 20.70 -4.50
C GLN A 55 -11.05 21.70 -5.42
N GLN A 56 -12.28 22.11 -5.08
CA GLN A 56 -12.86 23.31 -5.69
C GLN A 56 -12.07 24.51 -5.20
N ILE A 57 -11.16 24.99 -6.06
CA ILE A 57 -10.39 26.20 -5.80
C ILE A 57 -11.34 27.38 -6.00
N ARG A 58 -11.53 28.19 -4.95
CA ARG A 58 -12.28 29.45 -5.05
C ARG A 58 -11.61 30.36 -6.06
N ALA A 59 -12.40 30.97 -6.94
CA ALA A 59 -11.92 31.81 -8.03
C ALA A 59 -11.16 33.08 -7.57
N ASP A 60 -11.25 33.43 -6.28
CA ASP A 60 -10.67 34.64 -5.68
C ASP A 60 -9.18 34.50 -5.29
N GLY A 61 -8.55 33.34 -5.56
CA GLY A 61 -7.15 33.05 -5.18
C GLY A 61 -6.09 33.47 -6.21
N PRO A 62 -4.82 33.65 -5.81
CA PRO A 62 -3.72 34.02 -6.72
C PRO A 62 -3.52 32.98 -7.84
N GLN A 63 -3.23 33.40 -9.07
CA GLN A 63 -3.15 32.52 -10.25
C GLN A 63 -2.19 31.31 -10.11
N ARG A 64 -1.15 31.40 -9.28
CA ARG A 64 -0.26 30.25 -8.98
C ARG A 64 -0.97 29.09 -8.26
N HIS A 65 -2.06 29.36 -7.54
CA HIS A 65 -2.86 28.32 -6.89
C HIS A 65 -3.76 27.55 -7.87
N LEU A 66 -4.10 28.12 -9.03
CA LEU A 66 -4.87 27.44 -10.08
C LEU A 66 -4.08 26.28 -10.73
N ALA A 67 -2.74 26.28 -10.67
CA ALA A 67 -1.91 25.20 -11.20
C ALA A 67 -2.01 23.89 -10.40
N LYS A 68 -2.51 23.93 -9.15
CA LYS A 68 -2.83 22.75 -8.33
C LYS A 68 -4.29 22.29 -8.51
N SER A 69 -5.03 22.91 -9.41
CA SER A 69 -6.39 22.51 -9.74
C SER A 69 -6.37 21.12 -10.38
N GLY A 70 -7.05 20.15 -9.76
CA GLY A 70 -7.17 18.79 -10.30
C GLY A 70 -6.21 17.74 -9.73
N THR A 71 -5.33 18.08 -8.79
CA THR A 71 -4.61 17.05 -8.01
C THR A 71 -5.58 16.39 -7.00
N PRO A 72 -5.83 15.06 -7.11
CA PRO A 72 -6.75 14.37 -6.20
C PRO A 72 -6.16 14.26 -4.79
N THR A 73 -6.96 14.54 -3.77
CA THR A 73 -6.52 14.60 -2.36
C THR A 73 -6.57 13.27 -1.60
N MET A 74 -6.87 12.15 -2.26
CA MET A 74 -6.99 10.81 -1.63
C MET A 74 -5.89 9.81 -2.02
N GLY A 75 -4.66 10.29 -2.24
CA GLY A 75 -3.51 9.40 -2.50
C GLY A 75 -3.20 8.43 -1.35
N GLY A 76 -3.57 8.78 -0.11
CA GLY A 76 -3.38 7.93 1.07
C GLY A 76 -4.11 6.58 0.99
N MET A 77 -5.27 6.53 0.32
CA MET A 77 -6.04 5.29 0.15
C MET A 77 -5.26 4.24 -0.65
N LEU A 78 -4.55 4.66 -1.70
CA LEU A 78 -3.68 3.79 -2.50
C LEU A 78 -2.53 3.23 -1.66
N ILE A 79 -1.92 4.09 -0.83
CA ILE A 79 -0.81 3.68 0.04
C ILE A 79 -1.29 2.67 1.07
N LEU A 80 -2.41 2.94 1.75
CA LEU A 80 -3.00 2.03 2.72
C LEU A 80 -3.33 0.69 2.08
N PHE A 81 -3.95 0.69 0.91
CA PHE A 81 -4.26 -0.53 0.16
C PHE A 81 -3.00 -1.35 -0.17
N ALA A 82 -1.96 -0.70 -0.70
CA ALA A 82 -0.72 -1.36 -1.07
C ALA A 82 0.03 -1.93 0.15
N VAL A 83 0.08 -1.19 1.26
CA VAL A 83 0.72 -1.63 2.50
C VAL A 83 -0.04 -2.80 3.13
N VAL A 84 -1.38 -2.75 3.18
CA VAL A 84 -2.20 -3.84 3.72
C VAL A 84 -1.98 -5.12 2.91
N LEU A 85 -2.11 -5.06 1.58
CA LEU A 85 -1.90 -6.23 0.73
C LEU A 85 -0.51 -6.81 0.90
N SER A 86 0.52 -5.96 0.87
CA SER A 86 1.89 -6.41 1.04
C SER A 86 2.13 -7.05 2.41
N THR A 87 1.58 -6.45 3.47
CA THR A 87 1.69 -6.98 4.83
C THR A 87 1.02 -8.35 4.94
N LEU A 88 -0.15 -8.55 4.33
CA LEU A 88 -0.83 -9.85 4.34
C LEU A 88 -0.05 -10.94 3.58
N LEU A 89 0.62 -10.59 2.47
CA LEU A 89 1.48 -11.54 1.77
C LEU A 89 2.68 -11.96 2.63
N TRP A 90 3.45 -10.98 3.12
CA TRP A 90 4.81 -11.21 3.65
C TRP A 90 4.90 -11.32 5.16
N ALA A 91 4.01 -10.67 5.91
CA ALA A 91 4.05 -10.69 7.38
C ALA A 91 3.53 -12.02 7.95
N ASP A 92 3.89 -12.25 9.20
CA ASP A 92 3.39 -13.38 9.98
C ASP A 92 2.08 -12.99 10.67
N ILE A 93 0.97 -13.40 10.07
CA ILE A 93 -0.40 -13.05 10.50
C ILE A 93 -0.76 -13.74 11.83
N ALA A 94 -0.02 -14.78 12.22
CA ALA A 94 -0.20 -15.41 13.54
C ALA A 94 0.26 -14.49 14.69
N ARG A 95 1.08 -13.47 14.40
CA ARG A 95 1.55 -12.53 15.41
C ARG A 95 0.48 -11.46 15.66
N PRO A 96 -0.02 -11.31 16.91
CA PRO A 96 -1.06 -10.33 17.23
C PRO A 96 -0.60 -8.89 17.00
N TYR A 97 0.70 -8.62 17.11
CA TYR A 97 1.28 -7.30 16.85
C TYR A 97 1.04 -6.79 15.43
N VAL A 98 0.99 -7.68 14.43
CA VAL A 98 0.73 -7.30 13.03
C VAL A 98 -0.68 -6.75 12.90
N TRP A 99 -1.66 -7.42 13.52
CA TRP A 99 -3.05 -6.98 13.54
C TRP A 99 -3.23 -5.67 14.28
N LEU A 100 -2.53 -5.48 15.41
CA LEU A 100 -2.60 -4.24 16.18
C LEU A 100 -2.15 -3.04 15.33
N VAL A 101 -1.02 -3.16 14.61
CA VAL A 101 -0.54 -2.08 13.72
C VAL A 101 -1.47 -1.88 12.53
N LEU A 102 -1.96 -2.95 11.91
CA LEU A 102 -2.90 -2.84 10.78
C LEU A 102 -4.20 -2.15 11.18
N LEU A 103 -4.75 -2.47 12.35
CA LEU A 103 -5.97 -1.88 12.86
C LEU A 103 -5.76 -0.40 13.18
N ALA A 104 -4.65 -0.04 13.84
CA ALA A 104 -4.31 1.36 14.08
C ALA A 104 -4.17 2.14 12.77
N MET A 105 -3.43 1.60 11.80
CA MET A 105 -3.20 2.24 10.49
C MET A 105 -4.51 2.44 9.72
N LEU A 106 -5.38 1.42 9.68
CA LEU A 106 -6.69 1.51 9.04
C LEU A 106 -7.64 2.43 9.79
N GLY A 107 -7.59 2.46 11.12
CA GLY A 107 -8.40 3.35 11.96
C GLY A 107 -8.09 4.82 11.70
N PHE A 108 -6.82 5.21 11.74
CA PHE A 108 -6.41 6.57 11.38
C PHE A 108 -6.64 6.88 9.90
N GLY A 109 -6.47 5.87 9.03
CA GLY A 109 -6.77 5.99 7.60
C GLY A 109 -8.25 6.18 7.29
N ALA A 110 -9.16 5.70 8.13
CA ALA A 110 -10.61 5.91 7.99
C ALA A 110 -11.08 7.26 8.55
N ILE A 111 -10.32 7.84 9.49
CA ILE A 111 -10.60 9.17 10.06
C ILE A 111 -10.20 10.29 9.07
N GLY A 112 -9.10 10.10 8.34
CA GLY A 112 -8.58 11.07 7.36
C GLY A 112 -9.33 11.06 6.04
#